data_AF-A0ABD6ER44-F1
#
_entry.id   AF-A0ABD6ER44-F1
#
_cell.length_a   1.000
_cell.length_b   1.000
_cell.length_c   1.000
_cell.angle_alpha   90.00
_cell.angle_beta   90.00
_cell.angle_gamma   90.00
#
_symmetry.space_group_name_H-M   'P 1'
#
loop_
_entity.id
_entity.type
_entity.pdbx_description
1 polymer ?
#
loop_
_entity_poly.entity_id
_entity_poly.type
_entity_poly.pdbx_seq_one_letter_code
_entity_poly.pdbx_strand_id
1 'polypeptide(L)'
;MSTGEPQPTCSGEQCGDMVTFRYEWPVKVCRRLIDEGDSLILNVSPAFSTSFNGVQFTWALRLSDECVASENLDDGGSCVNIFLYYKDGPTQDISILGARINIADSDGKTMFSDLTIDEEEYTRGSGWSANTTVEQRIELTRFVHQNVDKVIRVVADISINTEMFSPWRYLPQLDSTTGLVESTCRKFLKEVQEDISIIPDSDIILENVDETDPFAVHRHIFNYGLKEVELRSGSNCDPKKVKNVFANIYFSEFLVPEMECYEDFVDMIVGARRHHIPALIREAERYICREIIKSSGALTFVKKMMLLASRFQLPVVRMMCGGILADRLIEESGSNTTIASISTEMKKLVREINIGDDDSNTEDNESGDSLVASIVNELKILTKRMRRVSMSRSSSTSSGKSSTVASPCASPQLARS
;
A
#
# COMPACT_ATOMS: atom_id res chain seq x y z
N MET A 1 -13.42 39.03 -44.36
CA MET A 1 -13.37 37.61 -44.73
C MET A 1 -12.15 37.01 -44.06
N SER A 2 -12.36 36.29 -42.96
CA SER A 2 -11.33 35.50 -42.30
C SER A 2 -12.04 34.23 -41.82
N THR A 3 -11.70 33.11 -42.45
CA THR A 3 -12.22 31.77 -42.15
C THR A 3 -11.34 31.16 -41.06
N GLY A 4 -11.86 31.10 -39.84
CA GLY A 4 -11.25 30.34 -38.74
C GLY A 4 -11.95 28.99 -38.59
N GLU A 5 -11.21 27.91 -38.84
CA GLU A 5 -11.64 26.55 -38.50
C GLU A 5 -11.59 26.35 -36.96
N PRO A 6 -12.52 25.56 -36.38
CA PRO A 6 -12.47 25.22 -34.97
C PRO A 6 -11.42 24.13 -34.70
N GLN A 7 -10.42 24.46 -33.86
CA GLN A 7 -9.54 23.48 -33.23
C GLN A 7 -10.35 22.55 -32.31
N PRO A 8 -10.18 21.21 -32.40
CA PRO A 8 -10.72 20.31 -31.40
C PRO A 8 -9.88 20.40 -30.12
N THR A 9 -10.50 20.82 -29.03
CA THR A 9 -9.96 20.72 -27.68
C THR A 9 -9.93 19.24 -27.26
N CYS A 10 -8.74 18.66 -27.27
CA CYS A 10 -8.47 17.37 -26.65
C CYS A 10 -8.43 17.54 -25.13
N SER A 11 -9.56 17.40 -24.45
CA SER A 11 -9.64 17.13 -23.01
C SER A 11 -10.39 15.83 -22.78
N GLY A 12 -9.80 14.74 -23.29
CA GLY A 12 -10.12 13.40 -22.85
C GLY A 12 -9.11 13.00 -21.79
N GLU A 13 -9.31 13.44 -20.55
CA GLU A 13 -8.69 12.74 -19.42
C GLU A 13 -9.15 11.29 -19.53
N GLN A 14 -8.21 10.39 -19.78
CA GLN A 14 -8.47 8.97 -19.73
C GLN A 14 -8.85 8.64 -18.30
N CYS A 15 -10.14 8.64 -18.01
CA CYS A 15 -10.69 8.21 -16.73
C CYS A 15 -10.37 6.72 -16.59
N GLY A 16 -9.25 6.44 -15.92
CA GLY A 16 -8.73 5.09 -15.67
C GLY A 16 -9.71 4.23 -14.88
N ASP A 17 -9.48 2.91 -14.89
CA ASP A 17 -10.31 1.97 -14.12
C ASP A 17 -10.30 2.38 -12.63
N MET A 18 -11.48 2.49 -12.03
CA MET A 18 -11.65 2.96 -10.65
C MET A 18 -12.41 1.95 -9.79
N VAL A 19 -12.08 1.97 -8.51
CA VAL A 19 -12.77 1.19 -7.48
C VAL A 19 -13.39 2.15 -6.47
N THR A 20 -14.67 1.94 -6.20
CA THR A 20 -15.39 2.68 -5.16
C THR A 20 -15.60 1.78 -3.95
N PHE A 21 -15.26 2.32 -2.79
CA PHE A 21 -15.39 1.67 -1.49
C PHE A 21 -16.43 2.40 -0.65
N ARG A 22 -17.41 1.67 -0.14
CA ARG A 22 -18.46 2.20 0.72
C ARG A 22 -18.29 1.72 2.14
N TYR A 23 -18.22 2.66 3.07
CA TYR A 23 -18.21 2.43 4.51
C TYR A 23 -19.46 3.03 5.15
N GLU A 24 -20.19 2.23 5.93
CA GLU A 24 -21.34 2.69 6.71
C GLU A 24 -20.99 2.75 8.19
N TRP A 25 -21.18 3.92 8.79
CA TRP A 25 -20.93 4.20 10.19
C TRP A 25 -22.23 4.60 10.91
N PRO A 26 -22.91 3.63 11.57
CA PRO A 26 -23.94 3.96 12.54
C PRO A 26 -23.29 4.54 13.79
N VAL A 27 -23.57 5.80 14.10
CA VAL A 27 -22.97 6.54 15.21
C VAL A 27 -24.03 7.04 16.17
N LYS A 28 -23.91 6.67 17.45
CA LYS A 28 -24.64 7.37 18.51
C LYS A 28 -23.95 8.71 18.74
N VAL A 29 -24.65 9.81 18.47
CA VAL A 29 -24.08 11.15 18.63
C VAL A 29 -23.88 11.44 20.11
N CYS A 30 -22.63 11.52 20.55
CA CYS A 30 -22.29 11.84 21.92
C CYS A 30 -21.59 13.21 22.02
N ARG A 31 -21.81 13.87 23.16
CA ARG A 31 -21.02 15.04 23.58
C ARG A 31 -19.86 14.58 24.45
N ARG A 32 -18.70 15.19 24.26
CA ARG A 32 -17.52 15.04 25.10
C ARG A 32 -17.41 16.26 25.99
N LEU A 33 -17.32 16.03 27.31
CA LEU A 33 -17.02 17.05 28.29
C LEU A 33 -15.55 17.49 28.15
N ILE A 34 -15.31 18.80 28.16
CA ILE A 34 -13.96 19.37 28.07
C ILE A 34 -13.53 19.84 29.47
N ASP A 35 -14.19 20.85 30.02
CA ASP A 35 -14.04 21.36 31.38
C ASP A 35 -15.20 22.32 31.75
N GLU A 36 -15.44 22.56 33.04
CA GLU A 36 -16.39 23.56 33.60
C GLU A 36 -17.84 23.58 33.04
N GLY A 37 -18.32 22.46 32.50
CA GLY A 37 -19.68 22.34 31.96
C GLY A 37 -19.76 22.51 30.44
N ASP A 38 -18.65 22.84 29.78
CA ASP A 38 -18.56 22.90 28.33
C ASP A 38 -18.45 21.50 27.73
N SER A 39 -19.22 21.30 26.67
CA SER A 39 -19.29 20.02 25.97
C SER A 39 -19.34 20.25 24.47
N LEU A 40 -18.58 19.44 23.72
CA LEU A 40 -18.56 19.49 22.26
C LEU A 40 -18.91 18.14 21.66
N ILE A 41 -19.37 18.14 20.41
CA ILE A 41 -19.52 16.93 19.61
C ILE A 41 -18.13 16.47 19.17
N LEU A 42 -17.75 15.25 19.57
CA LEU A 42 -16.56 14.58 19.05
C LEU A 42 -16.79 13.08 19.03
N ASN A 43 -17.08 12.57 17.85
CA ASN A 43 -17.31 11.15 17.60
C ASN A 43 -16.34 10.69 16.51
N VAL A 44 -15.68 9.55 16.72
CA VAL A 44 -14.71 8.99 15.78
C VAL A 44 -15.13 7.58 15.43
N SER A 45 -15.18 7.28 14.13
CA SER A 45 -15.55 5.96 13.66
C SER A 45 -14.46 4.94 13.98
N PRO A 46 -14.81 3.66 14.18
CA PRO A 46 -13.81 2.59 14.08
C PRO A 46 -13.06 2.69 12.75
N ALA A 47 -11.73 2.49 12.77
CA ALA A 47 -10.96 2.49 11.54
C ALA A 47 -11.48 1.42 10.57
N PHE A 48 -11.44 1.71 9.27
CA PHE A 48 -11.83 0.79 8.20
C PHE A 48 -10.73 0.78 7.13
N SER A 49 -10.68 -0.24 6.29
CA SER A 49 -9.61 -0.38 5.30
C SER A 49 -10.17 -0.68 3.91
N THR A 50 -9.71 0.09 2.93
CA THR A 50 -9.94 -0.20 1.50
C THR A 50 -8.78 -1.07 1.02
N SER A 51 -9.07 -2.16 0.33
CA SER A 51 -8.08 -3.10 -0.17
C SER A 51 -8.44 -3.52 -1.58
N PHE A 52 -7.45 -3.56 -2.46
CA PHE A 52 -7.58 -4.12 -3.80
C PHE A 52 -6.20 -4.60 -4.26
N ASN A 53 -6.14 -5.76 -4.91
CA ASN A 53 -4.89 -6.40 -5.36
C ASN A 53 -3.79 -6.51 -4.28
N GLY A 54 -4.18 -6.69 -3.01
CA GLY A 54 -3.25 -6.81 -1.89
C GLY A 54 -2.68 -5.49 -1.37
N VAL A 55 -2.98 -4.35 -1.98
CA VAL A 55 -2.61 -3.02 -1.46
C VAL A 55 -3.76 -2.48 -0.62
N GLN A 56 -3.46 -1.93 0.56
CA GLN A 56 -4.48 -1.41 1.48
C GLN A 56 -4.23 0.01 1.98
N PHE A 57 -5.32 0.73 2.19
CA PHE A 57 -5.35 2.04 2.86
C PHE A 57 -6.30 1.97 4.06
N THR A 58 -5.91 2.58 5.17
CA THR A 58 -6.71 2.63 6.40
C THR A 58 -7.22 4.04 6.64
N TRP A 59 -8.51 4.12 6.96
CA TRP A 59 -9.24 5.36 7.09
C TRP A 59 -10.00 5.42 8.42
N ALA A 60 -10.47 6.62 8.79
CA ALA A 60 -11.51 6.81 9.79
C ALA A 60 -12.32 8.08 9.49
N LEU A 61 -13.57 8.11 9.92
CA LEU A 61 -14.39 9.32 9.95
C LEU A 61 -14.34 9.98 11.32
N ARG A 62 -14.40 11.31 11.35
CA ARG A 62 -14.60 12.12 12.57
C ARG A 62 -15.78 13.05 12.35
N LEU A 63 -16.75 13.03 13.25
CA LEU A 63 -17.82 14.02 13.35
C LEU A 63 -17.48 14.93 14.53
N SER A 64 -17.18 16.20 14.27
CA SER A 64 -16.74 17.11 15.32
C SER A 64 -17.25 18.53 15.16
N ASP A 65 -17.43 19.17 16.30
CA ASP A 65 -17.52 20.61 16.46
C ASP A 65 -16.17 21.28 16.12
N GLU A 66 -16.20 22.26 15.22
CA GLU A 66 -15.10 23.16 14.90
C GLU A 66 -15.44 24.58 15.36
N CYS A 67 -14.54 25.19 16.14
CA CYS A 67 -14.58 26.62 16.41
C CYS A 67 -14.17 27.36 15.14
N VAL A 68 -15.12 27.98 14.47
CA VAL A 68 -14.82 28.90 13.37
C VAL A 68 -14.56 30.27 13.99
N ALA A 69 -13.34 30.80 13.81
CA ALA A 69 -13.08 32.21 14.03
C ALA A 69 -13.79 33.00 12.92
N SER A 70 -15.10 33.23 13.08
CA SER A 70 -15.87 34.05 12.16
C SER A 70 -15.81 35.51 12.63
N GLU A 71 -15.29 36.41 11.79
CA GLU A 71 -15.28 37.86 12.04
C GLU A 71 -16.69 38.48 12.03
N ASN A 72 -17.73 37.71 11.68
CA ASN A 72 -19.09 38.22 11.43
C ASN A 72 -20.21 37.47 12.20
N LEU A 73 -19.88 36.73 13.24
CA LEU A 73 -20.87 36.18 14.18
C LEU A 73 -20.54 36.71 15.57
N ASP A 74 -21.38 37.60 16.10
CA ASP A 74 -21.30 38.14 17.47
C ASP A 74 -21.45 37.08 18.58
N ASP A 75 -21.54 35.80 18.22
CA ASP A 75 -21.51 34.66 19.12
C ASP A 75 -20.57 33.62 18.52
N GLY A 76 -19.53 33.22 19.26
CA GLY A 76 -18.52 32.24 18.85
C GLY A 76 -19.16 30.86 18.65
N GLY A 77 -19.82 30.68 17.51
CA GLY A 77 -20.61 29.49 17.20
C GLY A 77 -19.73 28.33 16.76
N SER A 78 -19.73 27.25 17.55
CA SER A 78 -19.23 25.95 17.10
C SER A 78 -20.06 25.43 15.92
N CYS A 79 -19.40 24.93 14.89
CA CYS A 79 -20.06 24.30 13.75
C CYS A 79 -19.67 22.83 13.63
N VAL A 80 -20.64 21.96 13.36
CA VAL A 80 -20.35 20.54 13.18
C VAL A 80 -19.89 20.28 11.76
N ASN A 81 -18.81 19.51 11.61
CA ASN A 81 -18.31 19.04 10.32
C ASN A 81 -17.88 17.56 10.39
N ILE A 82 -17.75 16.93 9.22
CA ILE A 82 -17.30 15.55 9.06
C ILE A 82 -15.96 15.54 8.34
N PHE A 83 -15.04 14.72 8.83
CA PHE A 83 -13.70 14.57 8.28
C PHE A 83 -13.45 13.13 7.86
N LEU A 84 -12.77 12.95 6.74
CA LEU A 84 -12.14 11.69 6.36
C LEU A 84 -10.65 11.75 6.72
N TYR A 85 -10.17 10.83 7.56
CA TYR A 85 -8.78 10.72 7.97
C TYR A 85 -8.08 9.60 7.21
N TYR A 86 -6.94 9.90 6.60
CA TYR A 86 -6.01 8.89 6.10
C TYR A 86 -5.08 8.47 7.23
N LYS A 87 -5.33 7.29 7.82
CA LYS A 87 -4.63 6.83 9.03
C LYS A 87 -3.32 6.11 8.72
N ASP A 88 -3.34 5.24 7.74
CA ASP A 88 -2.20 4.40 7.40
C ASP A 88 -2.30 3.81 6.00
N GLY A 89 -1.18 3.51 5.38
CA GLY A 89 -1.10 2.97 4.03
C GLY A 89 0.35 2.94 3.50
N PRO A 90 0.53 2.67 2.19
CA PRO A 90 1.83 2.38 1.59
C PRO A 90 2.83 3.54 1.60
N THR A 91 2.34 4.77 1.63
CA THR A 91 3.16 5.99 1.54
C THR A 91 2.56 7.09 2.40
N GLN A 92 3.38 8.12 2.66
CA GLN A 92 2.97 9.28 3.42
C GLN A 92 1.84 10.04 2.72
N ASP A 93 1.94 10.26 1.41
CA ASP A 93 0.97 11.04 0.65
C ASP A 93 0.38 10.23 -0.50
N ILE A 94 -0.93 10.29 -0.65
CA ILE A 94 -1.69 9.56 -1.68
C ILE A 94 -2.67 10.48 -2.38
N SER A 95 -3.03 10.14 -3.61
CA SER A 95 -4.13 10.79 -4.31
C SER A 95 -5.30 9.83 -4.49
N ILE A 96 -6.51 10.32 -4.32
CA ILE A 96 -7.73 9.58 -4.62
C ILE A 96 -8.57 10.39 -5.61
N LEU A 97 -9.55 9.76 -6.25
CA LEU A 97 -10.43 10.45 -7.19
C LEU A 97 -11.47 11.33 -6.47
N GLY A 98 -11.75 11.01 -5.21
CA GLY A 98 -12.61 11.81 -4.35
C GLY A 98 -13.33 10.97 -3.32
N ALA A 99 -13.92 11.64 -2.33
CA ALA A 99 -14.78 11.03 -1.34
C ALA A 99 -16.12 11.79 -1.26
N ARG A 100 -17.21 11.04 -1.06
CA ARG A 100 -18.55 11.59 -0.83
C ARG A 100 -19.12 11.08 0.47
N ILE A 101 -19.71 11.98 1.25
CA ILE A 101 -20.36 11.68 2.52
C ILE A 101 -21.87 11.88 2.37
N ASN A 102 -22.63 10.89 2.83
CA ASN A 102 -24.08 10.95 2.99
C ASN A 102 -24.44 10.75 4.46
N ILE A 103 -25.44 11.48 4.95
CA ILE A 103 -25.91 11.38 6.34
C ILE A 103 -27.40 11.11 6.33
N ALA A 104 -27.81 10.06 7.02
CA ALA A 104 -29.20 9.68 7.21
C ALA A 104 -29.56 9.67 8.71
N ASP A 105 -30.83 9.89 8.99
CA ASP A 105 -31.38 9.80 10.34
C ASP A 105 -31.54 8.33 10.81
N SER A 106 -32.12 8.16 12.00
CA SER A 106 -32.39 6.85 12.60
C SER A 106 -33.34 5.99 11.76
N ASP A 107 -34.24 6.62 11.01
CA ASP A 107 -35.24 5.97 10.16
C ASP A 107 -34.67 5.63 8.78
N GLY A 108 -33.49 6.16 8.45
CA GLY A 108 -32.76 5.89 7.21
C GLY A 108 -33.10 6.87 6.11
N LYS A 109 -33.80 7.95 6.44
CA LYS A 109 -34.05 9.05 5.53
C LYS A 109 -32.77 9.86 5.38
N THR A 110 -32.31 10.01 4.15
CA THR A 110 -31.18 10.87 3.82
C THR A 110 -31.51 12.33 4.15
N MET A 111 -30.68 12.94 4.98
CA MET A 111 -30.79 14.33 5.40
C MET A 111 -29.77 15.20 4.67
N PHE A 112 -28.58 14.66 4.43
CA PHE A 112 -27.51 15.30 3.66
C PHE A 112 -26.98 14.30 2.64
N SER A 113 -26.88 14.71 1.39
CA SER A 113 -26.40 13.88 0.29
C SER A 113 -25.24 14.54 -0.44
N ASP A 114 -24.31 13.72 -0.92
CA ASP A 114 -23.21 14.11 -1.81
C ASP A 114 -22.35 15.27 -1.26
N LEU A 115 -22.08 15.27 0.04
CA LEU A 115 -21.08 16.19 0.61
C LEU A 115 -19.70 15.72 0.15
N THR A 116 -19.06 16.48 -0.75
CA THR A 116 -17.78 16.11 -1.37
C THR A 116 -16.60 16.48 -0.47
N ILE A 117 -15.50 15.75 -0.60
CA ILE A 117 -14.18 16.15 -0.10
C ILE A 117 -13.31 16.35 -1.34
N ASP A 118 -13.21 17.61 -1.78
CA ASP A 118 -12.53 18.01 -3.03
C ASP A 118 -11.04 18.21 -2.82
N GLU A 119 -10.38 17.16 -2.31
CA GLU A 119 -8.95 17.14 -2.02
C GLU A 119 -8.30 16.12 -2.93
N GLU A 120 -7.23 16.52 -3.61
CA GLU A 120 -6.50 15.66 -4.53
C GLU A 120 -5.39 14.86 -3.81
N GLU A 121 -4.89 15.35 -2.68
CA GLU A 121 -3.76 14.77 -1.95
C GLU A 121 -4.08 14.59 -0.45
N TYR A 122 -3.82 13.38 0.04
CA TYR A 122 -4.08 12.94 1.41
C TYR A 122 -2.76 12.53 2.08
N THR A 123 -2.34 13.30 3.08
CA THR A 123 -1.21 13.02 3.98
C THR A 123 -1.56 12.16 5.19
N ARG A 124 -0.84 11.05 5.37
CA ARG A 124 -1.06 10.11 6.48
C ARG A 124 -0.96 10.81 7.84
N GLY A 125 -1.99 10.61 8.66
CA GLY A 125 -2.16 11.25 9.96
C GLY A 125 -3.10 12.46 9.95
N SER A 126 -3.43 12.99 8.77
CA SER A 126 -4.30 14.15 8.61
C SER A 126 -5.73 13.76 8.26
N GLY A 127 -6.65 14.73 8.36
CA GLY A 127 -8.05 14.55 7.99
C GLY A 127 -8.62 15.78 7.29
N TRP A 128 -9.45 15.54 6.29
CA TRP A 128 -10.02 16.56 5.41
C TRP A 128 -11.52 16.65 5.59
N SER A 129 -12.02 17.88 5.68
CA SER A 129 -13.43 18.17 5.89
C SER A 129 -14.26 17.94 4.64
N ALA A 130 -15.50 17.50 4.83
CA ALA A 130 -16.53 17.63 3.82
C ALA A 130 -16.80 19.11 3.51
N ASN A 131 -16.92 19.41 2.22
CA ASN A 131 -17.29 20.72 1.73
C ASN A 131 -18.78 20.96 1.97
N THR A 132 -19.08 22.04 2.69
CA THR A 132 -20.44 22.45 3.03
C THR A 132 -20.59 23.95 2.82
N THR A 133 -21.67 24.38 2.18
CA THR A 133 -22.07 25.80 2.17
C THR A 133 -22.39 26.28 3.59
N VAL A 134 -22.52 27.59 3.80
CA VAL A 134 -22.88 28.16 5.11
C VAL A 134 -24.24 27.62 5.58
N GLU A 135 -25.22 27.52 4.67
CA GLU A 135 -26.56 27.01 4.96
C GLU A 135 -26.52 25.53 5.35
N GLN A 136 -25.82 24.70 4.56
CA GLN A 136 -25.65 23.27 4.86
C GLN A 136 -24.96 23.04 6.20
N ARG A 137 -23.95 23.86 6.52
CA ARG A 137 -23.21 23.77 7.79
C ARG A 137 -24.09 24.11 8.99
N ILE A 138 -24.91 25.17 8.89
CA ILE A 138 -25.88 25.55 9.92
C ILE A 138 -26.92 24.43 10.09
N GLU A 139 -27.42 23.86 8.99
CA GLU A 139 -28.39 22.77 9.02
C GLU A 139 -27.81 21.48 9.62
N LEU A 140 -26.59 21.11 9.22
CA LEU A 140 -25.86 19.96 9.74
C LEU A 140 -25.62 20.11 11.25
N THR A 141 -25.15 21.28 11.68
CA THR A 141 -24.96 21.60 13.09
C THR A 141 -26.25 21.41 13.87
N ARG A 142 -27.35 22.04 13.42
CA ARG A 142 -28.66 21.89 14.05
C ARG A 142 -29.12 20.44 14.11
N PHE A 143 -29.01 19.72 13.01
CA PHE A 143 -29.40 18.31 12.90
C PHE A 143 -28.63 17.44 13.90
N VAL A 144 -27.30 17.57 13.97
CA VAL A 144 -26.47 16.77 14.88
C VAL A 144 -26.77 17.08 16.34
N HIS A 145 -26.91 18.36 16.70
CA HIS A 145 -27.25 18.75 18.07
C HIS A 145 -28.65 18.27 18.50
N GLN A 146 -29.63 18.24 17.58
CA GLN A 146 -30.98 17.68 17.84
C GLN A 146 -30.99 16.15 17.94
N ASN A 147 -29.94 15.49 17.47
CA ASN A 147 -29.78 14.04 17.49
C ASN A 147 -28.74 13.55 18.50
N VAL A 148 -28.34 14.39 19.46
CA VAL A 148 -27.56 13.93 20.62
C VAL A 148 -28.29 12.80 21.32
N ASP A 149 -27.53 11.78 21.71
CA ASP A 149 -27.98 10.50 22.26
C ASP A 149 -28.80 9.60 21.31
N LYS A 150 -29.02 10.02 20.07
CA LYS A 150 -29.63 9.21 19.01
C LYS A 150 -28.57 8.66 18.06
N VAL A 151 -28.95 7.61 17.32
CA VAL A 151 -28.11 7.03 16.28
C VAL A 151 -28.43 7.69 14.95
N ILE A 152 -27.41 8.21 14.28
CA ILE A 152 -27.45 8.62 12.87
C ILE A 152 -26.56 7.68 12.05
N ARG A 153 -26.75 7.65 10.74
CA ARG A 153 -25.91 6.88 9.82
C ARG A 153 -25.10 7.81 8.94
N VAL A 154 -23.78 7.66 8.97
CA VAL A 154 -22.85 8.34 8.07
C VAL A 154 -22.30 7.31 7.09
N VAL A 155 -22.46 7.57 5.80
CA VAL A 155 -21.96 6.71 4.72
C VAL A 155 -20.89 7.45 3.96
N ALA A 156 -19.71 6.84 3.83
CA ALA A 156 -18.60 7.37 3.04
C ALA A 156 -18.36 6.49 1.80
N ASP A 157 -18.43 7.11 0.62
CA ASP A 157 -18.05 6.51 -0.65
C ASP A 157 -16.69 7.09 -1.08
N ILE A 158 -15.66 6.25 -1.12
CA ILE A 158 -14.28 6.63 -1.49
C ILE A 158 -13.96 6.04 -2.86
N SER A 159 -13.67 6.89 -3.84
CA SER A 159 -13.27 6.46 -5.18
C SER A 159 -11.76 6.59 -5.34
N ILE A 160 -11.10 5.49 -5.72
CA ILE A 160 -9.65 5.40 -5.86
C ILE A 160 -9.32 4.80 -7.22
N ASN A 161 -8.34 5.39 -7.92
CA ASN A 161 -7.83 4.86 -9.18
C ASN A 161 -7.16 3.50 -8.92
N THR A 162 -7.44 2.49 -9.75
CA THR A 162 -6.85 1.14 -9.63
C THR A 162 -5.33 1.13 -9.63
N GLU A 163 -4.67 2.09 -10.27
CA GLU A 163 -3.21 2.25 -10.25
C GLU A 163 -2.64 2.51 -8.84
N MET A 164 -3.43 3.11 -7.94
CA MET A 164 -3.03 3.28 -6.55
C MET A 164 -2.93 1.93 -5.82
N PHE A 165 -3.53 0.87 -6.35
CA PHE A 165 -3.42 -0.46 -5.80
C PHE A 165 -2.31 -1.28 -6.47
N SER A 166 -1.46 -0.64 -7.27
CA SER A 166 -0.28 -1.26 -7.86
C SER A 166 0.90 -1.20 -6.89
N PRO A 167 1.49 -2.34 -6.48
CA PRO A 167 2.68 -2.33 -5.63
C PRO A 167 3.87 -1.60 -6.29
N TRP A 168 3.89 -1.56 -7.63
CA TRP A 168 4.93 -0.88 -8.42
C TRP A 168 5.00 0.62 -8.14
N ARG A 169 3.88 1.24 -7.75
CA ARG A 169 3.82 2.67 -7.43
C ARG A 169 4.65 3.04 -6.20
N TYR A 170 4.87 2.07 -5.31
CA TYR A 170 5.56 2.24 -4.03
C TYR A 170 7.01 1.76 -4.03
N LEU A 171 7.44 1.25 -5.18
CA LEU A 171 8.82 0.86 -5.45
C LEU A 171 9.51 1.95 -6.28
N PRO A 172 10.86 1.98 -6.30
CA PRO A 172 11.59 2.93 -7.13
C PRO A 172 11.12 2.88 -8.60
N GLN A 173 10.73 4.02 -9.17
CA GLN A 173 10.25 4.03 -10.56
C GLN A 173 11.40 3.82 -11.53
N LEU A 174 11.14 3.01 -12.56
CA LEU A 174 12.09 2.70 -13.65
C LEU A 174 11.75 3.48 -14.94
N ASP A 175 10.58 4.12 -14.99
CA ASP A 175 10.04 4.70 -16.21
C ASP A 175 10.80 5.95 -16.68
N SER A 176 10.90 6.12 -18.00
CA SER A 176 11.51 7.23 -18.75
C SER A 176 13.05 7.30 -18.81
N THR A 177 13.76 6.18 -18.71
CA THR A 177 15.20 6.18 -19.00
C THR A 177 15.50 5.92 -20.47
N THR A 178 16.51 6.62 -20.99
CA THR A 178 17.03 6.38 -22.33
C THR A 178 17.65 4.99 -22.35
N GLY A 179 17.45 4.21 -23.42
CA GLY A 179 18.16 2.93 -23.61
C GLY A 179 19.69 3.06 -23.51
N LEU A 180 20.21 4.29 -23.55
CA LEU A 180 21.58 4.63 -23.21
C LEU A 180 21.96 4.27 -21.77
N VAL A 181 21.18 4.67 -20.74
CA VAL A 181 21.53 4.36 -19.34
C VAL A 181 21.57 2.85 -19.12
N GLU A 182 20.56 2.14 -19.58
CA GLU A 182 20.53 0.68 -19.44
C GLU A 182 21.68 -0.01 -20.16
N SER A 183 21.99 0.40 -21.40
CA SER A 183 23.11 -0.18 -22.16
C SER A 183 24.46 0.14 -21.51
N THR A 184 24.62 1.33 -20.94
CA THR A 184 25.81 1.70 -20.15
C THR A 184 25.93 0.85 -18.89
N CYS A 185 24.85 0.63 -18.13
CA CYS A 185 24.85 -0.26 -16.96
C CYS A 185 25.31 -1.67 -17.35
N ARG A 186 24.70 -2.27 -18.37
CA ARG A 186 25.04 -3.62 -18.84
C ARG A 186 26.48 -3.71 -19.31
N LYS A 187 26.96 -2.70 -20.04
CA LYS A 187 28.35 -2.65 -20.51
C LYS A 187 29.32 -2.61 -19.32
N PHE A 188 29.09 -1.74 -18.35
CA PHE A 188 29.91 -1.66 -17.15
C PHE A 188 29.94 -2.99 -16.38
N LEU A 189 28.78 -3.61 -16.14
CA LEU A 189 28.73 -4.87 -15.40
C LEU A 189 29.42 -6.02 -16.13
N LYS A 190 29.32 -6.05 -17.46
CA LYS A 190 30.07 -7.00 -18.27
C LYS A 190 31.59 -6.79 -18.16
N GLU A 191 32.05 -5.54 -18.19
CA GLU A 191 33.47 -5.21 -17.96
C GLU A 191 33.94 -5.71 -16.58
N VAL A 192 33.12 -5.53 -15.53
CA VAL A 192 33.44 -6.03 -14.17
C VAL A 192 33.52 -7.56 -14.11
N GLN A 193 32.63 -8.27 -14.82
CA GLN A 193 32.66 -9.74 -14.90
C GLN A 193 33.90 -10.26 -15.63
N GLU A 194 34.35 -9.53 -16.66
CA GLU A 194 35.55 -9.88 -17.42
C GLU A 194 36.83 -9.55 -16.65
N ASP A 195 36.86 -8.41 -15.95
CA ASP A 195 38.01 -7.93 -15.20
C ASP A 195 37.56 -7.07 -14.00
N ILE A 196 37.61 -7.64 -12.80
CA ILE A 196 37.27 -6.93 -11.56
C ILE A 196 38.30 -5.85 -11.19
N SER A 197 39.51 -5.89 -11.74
CA SER A 197 40.58 -4.92 -11.44
C SER A 197 40.27 -3.50 -11.94
N ILE A 198 39.27 -3.35 -12.81
CA ILE A 198 38.75 -2.04 -13.21
C ILE A 198 38.13 -1.27 -12.05
N ILE A 199 37.73 -1.98 -10.98
CA ILE A 199 37.26 -1.37 -9.75
C ILE A 199 38.49 -0.99 -8.91
N PRO A 200 38.68 0.29 -8.55
CA PRO A 200 39.80 0.72 -7.71
C PRO A 200 39.82 -0.04 -6.38
N ASP A 201 41.01 -0.34 -5.84
CA ASP A 201 41.20 -1.03 -4.56
C ASP A 201 40.55 -2.43 -4.50
N SER A 202 40.21 -3.03 -5.64
CA SER A 202 39.65 -4.38 -5.72
C SER A 202 40.63 -5.44 -5.27
N ASP A 203 41.93 -5.24 -5.50
CA ASP A 203 43.02 -6.07 -5.00
C ASP A 203 43.01 -6.18 -3.47
N ILE A 204 42.87 -5.07 -2.76
CA ILE A 204 42.83 -5.03 -1.28
C ILE A 204 41.63 -5.81 -0.72
N ILE A 205 40.48 -5.69 -1.39
CA ILE A 205 39.25 -6.38 -1.00
C ILE A 205 39.36 -7.87 -1.35
N LEU A 206 39.98 -8.20 -2.48
CA LEU A 206 40.11 -9.58 -2.95
C LEU A 206 41.21 -10.38 -2.22
N GLU A 207 42.26 -9.72 -1.75
CA GLU A 207 43.34 -10.34 -0.96
C GLU A 207 42.83 -10.94 0.37
N ASN A 208 41.71 -10.44 0.89
CA ASN A 208 41.10 -10.92 2.13
C ASN A 208 39.80 -11.70 1.88
N VAL A 209 39.56 -12.25 0.69
CA VAL A 209 38.26 -12.87 0.33
C VAL A 209 37.80 -13.96 1.29
N ASP A 210 38.72 -14.76 1.82
CA ASP A 210 38.39 -15.82 2.77
C ASP A 210 37.86 -15.28 4.13
N GLU A 211 38.14 -14.00 4.44
CA GLU A 211 37.67 -13.30 5.64
C GLU A 211 36.66 -12.18 5.35
N THR A 212 36.48 -11.82 4.08
CA THR A 212 35.69 -10.67 3.66
C THR A 212 34.29 -11.11 3.27
N ASP A 213 33.28 -10.53 3.93
CA ASP A 213 31.88 -10.71 3.57
C ASP A 213 31.67 -10.39 2.06
N PRO A 214 31.12 -11.31 1.24
CA PRO A 214 30.91 -11.09 -0.20
C PRO A 214 30.15 -9.79 -0.52
N PHE A 215 29.26 -9.36 0.38
CA PHE A 215 28.51 -8.12 0.18
C PHE A 215 29.33 -6.85 0.37
N ALA A 216 30.53 -6.93 0.96
CA ALA A 216 31.49 -5.84 0.96
C ALA A 216 32.00 -5.57 -0.48
N VAL A 217 32.28 -6.64 -1.23
CA VAL A 217 32.68 -6.56 -2.65
C VAL A 217 31.52 -5.98 -3.47
N HIS A 218 30.31 -6.52 -3.32
CA HIS A 218 29.13 -6.00 -4.03
C HIS A 218 28.86 -4.53 -3.73
N ARG A 219 29.01 -4.10 -2.46
CA ARG A 219 28.88 -2.69 -2.08
C ARG A 219 29.88 -1.81 -2.84
N HIS A 220 31.10 -2.29 -2.98
CA HIS A 220 32.16 -1.55 -3.64
C HIS A 220 31.91 -1.43 -5.14
N ILE A 221 31.61 -2.56 -5.81
CA ILE A 221 31.21 -2.59 -7.22
C ILE A 221 30.00 -1.66 -7.44
N PHE A 222 29.00 -1.74 -6.57
CA PHE A 222 27.77 -0.96 -6.71
C PHE A 222 28.04 0.55 -6.63
N ASN A 223 28.79 0.99 -5.63
CA ASN A 223 29.08 2.42 -5.44
C ASN A 223 30.00 3.00 -6.53
N TYR A 224 30.99 2.23 -6.97
CA TYR A 224 31.85 2.63 -8.07
C TYR A 224 31.09 2.65 -9.40
N GLY A 225 30.31 1.60 -9.67
CA GLY A 225 29.49 1.47 -10.87
C GLY A 225 28.47 2.58 -11.04
N LEU A 226 27.84 3.04 -9.96
CA LEU A 226 26.96 4.21 -10.02
C LEU A 226 27.69 5.45 -10.54
N LYS A 227 28.89 5.75 -10.02
CA LYS A 227 29.68 6.91 -10.44
C LYS A 227 30.11 6.79 -11.90
N GLU A 228 30.54 5.60 -12.31
CA GLU A 228 30.97 5.34 -13.69
C GLU A 228 29.82 5.44 -14.68
N VAL A 229 28.66 4.85 -14.36
CA VAL A 229 27.49 4.93 -15.23
C VAL A 229 26.99 6.37 -15.33
N GLU A 230 26.95 7.13 -14.23
CA GLU A 230 26.59 8.56 -14.25
C GLU A 230 27.54 9.36 -15.15
N LEU A 231 28.85 9.11 -15.07
CA LEU A 231 29.85 9.76 -15.93
C LEU A 231 29.67 9.41 -17.41
N ARG A 232 29.48 8.12 -17.72
CA ARG A 232 29.37 7.59 -19.09
C ARG A 232 28.03 7.94 -19.76
N SER A 233 26.96 8.08 -18.98
CA SER A 233 25.62 8.46 -19.47
C SER A 233 25.45 9.96 -19.70
N GLY A 234 26.40 10.79 -19.26
CA GLY A 234 26.42 12.24 -19.46
C GLY A 234 25.54 13.03 -18.48
N SER A 235 25.82 14.32 -18.34
CA SER A 235 25.28 15.22 -17.28
C SER A 235 23.77 15.49 -17.33
N ASN A 236 23.05 14.97 -18.33
CA ASN A 236 21.61 15.22 -18.50
C ASN A 236 20.72 14.15 -17.85
N CYS A 237 21.30 13.12 -17.24
CA CYS A 237 20.55 12.06 -16.57
C CYS A 237 20.30 12.40 -15.10
N ASP A 238 19.06 12.24 -14.63
CA ASP A 238 18.73 12.34 -13.21
C ASP A 238 19.46 11.24 -12.42
N PRO A 239 20.34 11.58 -11.46
CA PRO A 239 21.09 10.61 -10.66
C PRO A 239 20.20 9.59 -9.95
N LYS A 240 19.00 10.01 -9.53
CA LYS A 240 18.03 9.11 -8.90
C LYS A 240 17.55 8.04 -9.88
N LYS A 241 17.33 8.41 -11.15
CA LYS A 241 16.95 7.46 -12.21
C LYS A 241 18.09 6.51 -12.55
N VAL A 242 19.32 7.04 -12.69
CA VAL A 242 20.51 6.20 -12.94
C VAL A 242 20.65 5.18 -11.83
N LYS A 243 20.53 5.60 -10.57
CA LYS A 243 20.57 4.70 -9.42
C LYS A 243 19.50 3.62 -9.45
N ASN A 244 18.25 3.97 -9.74
CA ASN A 244 17.15 2.99 -9.80
C ASN A 244 17.38 1.96 -10.92
N VAL A 245 17.77 2.40 -12.11
CA VAL A 245 18.04 1.51 -13.25
C VAL A 245 19.26 0.63 -12.98
N PHE A 246 20.35 1.21 -12.48
CA PHE A 246 21.54 0.45 -12.13
C PHE A 246 21.23 -0.59 -11.06
N ALA A 247 20.47 -0.23 -10.02
CA ALA A 247 20.04 -1.18 -9.00
C ALA A 247 19.22 -2.32 -9.59
N ASN A 248 18.27 -2.01 -10.47
CA ASN A 248 17.44 -3.03 -11.11
C ASN A 248 18.25 -4.00 -11.97
N ILE A 249 19.17 -3.49 -12.80
CA ILE A 249 20.02 -4.32 -13.66
C ILE A 249 21.01 -5.12 -12.80
N TYR A 250 21.69 -4.48 -11.86
CA TYR A 250 22.61 -5.15 -10.93
C TYR A 250 21.92 -6.29 -10.17
N PHE A 251 20.72 -6.03 -9.66
CA PHE A 251 19.96 -7.05 -8.96
C PHE A 251 19.53 -8.19 -9.90
N SER A 252 18.86 -7.86 -11.01
CA SER A 252 18.17 -8.86 -11.82
C SER A 252 19.08 -9.61 -12.81
N GLU A 253 20.11 -8.97 -13.32
CA GLU A 253 21.00 -9.54 -14.34
C GLU A 253 22.36 -9.99 -13.76
N PHE A 254 22.76 -9.50 -12.58
CA PHE A 254 24.04 -9.86 -11.95
C PHE A 254 23.86 -10.71 -10.69
N LEU A 255 23.04 -10.28 -9.72
CA LEU A 255 22.87 -11.03 -8.45
C LEU A 255 21.91 -12.23 -8.56
N VAL A 256 20.71 -12.05 -9.12
CA VAL A 256 19.69 -13.11 -9.18
C VAL A 256 20.19 -14.39 -9.89
N PRO A 257 20.97 -14.32 -10.98
CA PRO A 257 21.52 -15.53 -11.61
C PRO A 257 22.46 -16.34 -10.72
N GLU A 258 23.07 -15.73 -9.70
CA GLU A 258 23.95 -16.40 -8.73
C GLU A 258 23.18 -17.06 -7.58
N MET A 259 21.86 -16.78 -7.46
CA MET A 259 21.01 -17.34 -6.41
C MET A 259 20.37 -18.64 -6.89
N GLU A 260 20.73 -19.76 -6.28
CA GLU A 260 20.19 -21.08 -6.62
C GLU A 260 19.02 -21.46 -5.72
N CYS A 261 19.03 -21.00 -4.47
CA CYS A 261 18.07 -21.38 -3.45
C CYS A 261 17.50 -20.19 -2.66
N TYR A 262 16.61 -20.51 -1.72
CA TYR A 262 15.96 -19.49 -0.91
C TYR A 262 16.93 -18.84 0.09
N GLU A 263 17.90 -19.63 0.55
CA GLU A 263 18.93 -19.25 1.52
C GLU A 263 19.85 -18.18 0.90
N ASP A 264 20.29 -18.36 -0.35
CA ASP A 264 21.08 -17.35 -1.09
C ASP A 264 20.35 -16.00 -1.17
N PHE A 265 19.03 -16.04 -1.36
CA PHE A 265 18.20 -14.83 -1.41
C PHE A 265 18.09 -14.15 -0.03
N VAL A 266 18.00 -14.94 1.05
CA VAL A 266 18.02 -14.42 2.42
C VAL A 266 19.37 -13.80 2.74
N ASP A 267 20.47 -14.49 2.39
CA ASP A 267 21.83 -14.02 2.57
C ASP A 267 22.07 -12.71 1.82
N MET A 268 21.49 -12.57 0.62
CA MET A 268 21.53 -11.30 -0.10
C MET A 268 20.84 -10.16 0.63
N ILE A 269 19.66 -10.38 1.21
CA ILE A 269 18.98 -9.36 2.00
C ILE A 269 19.80 -9.01 3.25
N VAL A 270 20.34 -10.01 3.94
CA VAL A 270 21.17 -9.82 5.14
C VAL A 270 22.43 -9.03 4.79
N GLY A 271 23.17 -9.45 3.77
CA GLY A 271 24.39 -8.81 3.31
C GLY A 271 24.16 -7.38 2.82
N ALA A 272 23.15 -7.15 1.99
CA ALA A 272 22.79 -5.81 1.53
C ALA A 272 22.37 -4.88 2.67
N ARG A 273 21.73 -5.39 3.73
CA ARG A 273 21.43 -4.58 4.94
C ARG A 273 22.69 -4.28 5.75
N ARG A 274 23.53 -5.29 6.00
CA ARG A 274 24.79 -5.15 6.76
C ARG A 274 25.74 -4.14 6.11
N HIS A 275 25.78 -4.15 4.78
CA HIS A 275 26.62 -3.27 3.96
C HIS A 275 25.92 -1.99 3.49
N HIS A 276 24.72 -1.70 4.01
CA HIS A 276 23.97 -0.48 3.74
C HIS A 276 23.75 -0.19 2.24
N ILE A 277 23.27 -1.18 1.48
CA ILE A 277 22.88 -1.07 0.07
C ILE A 277 21.34 -1.09 -0.05
N PRO A 278 20.61 -0.05 0.41
CA PRO A 278 19.14 -0.07 0.47
C PRO A 278 18.48 -0.19 -0.91
N ALA A 279 19.17 0.16 -1.99
CA ALA A 279 18.65 0.02 -3.35
C ALA A 279 18.41 -1.46 -3.71
N LEU A 280 19.30 -2.38 -3.30
CA LEU A 280 19.13 -3.81 -3.54
C LEU A 280 17.99 -4.40 -2.71
N ILE A 281 17.77 -3.90 -1.49
CA ILE A 281 16.61 -4.29 -0.68
C ILE A 281 15.30 -3.93 -1.38
N ARG A 282 15.22 -2.75 -2.02
CA ARG A 282 14.04 -2.36 -2.80
C ARG A 282 13.84 -3.21 -4.06
N GLU A 283 14.92 -3.64 -4.70
CA GLU A 283 14.83 -4.57 -5.84
C GLU A 283 14.47 -5.99 -5.41
N ALA A 284 14.89 -6.43 -4.23
CA ALA A 284 14.40 -7.66 -3.61
C ALA A 284 12.88 -7.60 -3.36
N GLU A 285 12.36 -6.48 -2.85
CA GLU A 285 10.90 -6.26 -2.73
C GLU A 285 10.20 -6.34 -4.08
N ARG A 286 10.75 -5.69 -5.11
CA ARG A 286 10.22 -5.74 -6.48
C ARG A 286 10.17 -7.16 -7.02
N TYR A 287 11.25 -7.91 -6.83
CA TYR A 287 11.35 -9.29 -7.26
C TYR A 287 10.28 -10.17 -6.59
N ILE A 288 10.13 -10.07 -5.27
CA ILE A 288 9.10 -10.83 -4.54
C ILE A 288 7.69 -10.44 -5.01
N CYS A 289 7.39 -9.15 -5.15
CA CYS A 289 6.08 -8.70 -5.65
C CYS A 289 5.78 -9.30 -7.03
N ARG A 290 6.79 -9.36 -7.91
CA ARG A 290 6.66 -9.95 -9.25
C ARG A 290 6.34 -11.44 -9.17
N GLU A 291 7.02 -12.18 -8.32
CA GLU A 291 6.78 -13.61 -8.14
C GLU A 291 5.44 -13.91 -7.47
N ILE A 292 4.96 -13.08 -6.54
CA ILE A 292 3.62 -13.21 -5.96
C ILE A 292 2.54 -13.02 -7.03
N ILE A 293 2.70 -12.01 -7.90
CA ILE A 293 1.75 -11.74 -9.00
C ILE A 293 1.75 -12.91 -10.00
N LYS A 294 2.94 -13.38 -10.42
CA LYS A 294 3.07 -14.51 -11.36
C LYS A 294 2.49 -15.82 -10.80
N SER A 295 2.74 -16.11 -9.52
CA SER A 295 2.27 -17.32 -8.85
C SER A 295 0.78 -17.30 -8.49
N SER A 296 0.03 -16.28 -8.95
CA SER A 296 -1.39 -16.08 -8.63
C SER A 296 -1.68 -16.12 -7.12
N GLY A 297 -0.70 -15.71 -6.31
CA GLY A 297 -0.83 -15.69 -4.85
C GLY A 297 -0.93 -17.06 -4.19
N ALA A 298 -0.16 -18.06 -4.65
CA ALA A 298 -0.05 -19.36 -4.00
C ALA A 298 0.17 -19.20 -2.48
N LEU A 299 -0.79 -19.64 -1.67
CA LEU A 299 -0.86 -19.20 -0.26
C LEU A 299 0.34 -19.60 0.57
N THR A 300 0.94 -20.77 0.32
CA THR A 300 2.17 -21.20 1.00
C THR A 300 3.33 -20.24 0.70
N PHE A 301 3.47 -19.83 -0.56
CA PHE A 301 4.49 -18.86 -0.97
C PHE A 301 4.23 -17.49 -0.35
N VAL A 302 2.98 -16.99 -0.37
CA VAL A 302 2.59 -15.72 0.27
C VAL A 302 2.87 -15.74 1.78
N LYS A 303 2.59 -16.85 2.47
CA LYS A 303 2.91 -17.00 3.90
C LYS A 303 4.43 -16.95 4.15
N LYS A 304 5.23 -17.64 3.34
CA LYS A 304 6.71 -17.61 3.41
C LYS A 304 7.26 -16.20 3.15
N MET A 305 6.74 -15.50 2.13
CA MET A 305 7.13 -14.11 1.84
C MET A 305 6.67 -13.13 2.92
N MET A 306 5.50 -13.34 3.56
CA MET A 306 5.03 -12.53 4.69
C MET A 306 5.98 -12.62 5.90
N LEU A 307 6.45 -13.83 6.22
CA LEU A 307 7.42 -14.06 7.29
C LEU A 307 8.75 -13.33 6.99
N LEU A 308 9.27 -13.53 5.77
CA LEU A 308 10.48 -12.87 5.30
C LEU A 308 10.35 -11.34 5.38
N ALA A 309 9.27 -10.79 4.83
CA ALA A 309 9.01 -9.36 4.81
C ALA A 309 8.87 -8.77 6.21
N SER A 310 8.31 -9.54 7.15
CA SER A 310 8.16 -9.10 8.53
C SER A 310 9.49 -9.11 9.27
N ARG A 311 10.36 -10.11 9.05
CA ARG A 311 11.70 -10.18 9.64
C ARG A 311 12.64 -9.09 9.11
N PHE A 312 12.61 -8.86 7.80
CA PHE A 312 13.55 -7.95 7.14
C PHE A 312 13.00 -6.53 6.88
N GLN A 313 11.79 -6.24 7.37
CA GLN A 313 11.13 -4.95 7.20
C GLN A 313 11.01 -4.54 5.73
N LEU A 314 10.38 -5.42 4.93
CA LEU A 314 10.06 -5.20 3.53
C LEU A 314 8.61 -4.68 3.43
N PRO A 315 8.36 -3.36 3.52
CA PRO A 315 7.03 -2.80 3.71
C PRO A 315 6.07 -3.09 2.55
N VAL A 316 6.54 -3.04 1.29
CA VAL A 316 5.68 -3.24 0.12
C VAL A 316 5.24 -4.70 0.03
N VAL A 317 6.17 -5.62 0.26
CA VAL A 317 5.89 -7.07 0.29
C VAL A 317 4.97 -7.41 1.46
N ARG A 318 5.25 -6.87 2.66
CA ARG A 318 4.42 -7.10 3.86
C ARG A 318 2.99 -6.62 3.62
N MET A 319 2.83 -5.43 3.04
CA MET A 319 1.53 -4.89 2.69
C MET A 319 0.81 -5.84 1.74
N MET A 320 1.43 -6.18 0.61
CA MET A 320 0.88 -7.04 -0.43
C MET A 320 0.43 -8.40 0.10
N CYS A 321 1.31 -9.09 0.84
CA CYS A 321 1.00 -10.37 1.46
C CYS A 321 -0.13 -10.23 2.50
N GLY A 322 -0.14 -9.15 3.27
CA GLY A 322 -1.17 -8.85 4.27
C GLY A 322 -2.54 -8.70 3.65
N GLY A 323 -2.66 -7.90 2.59
CA GLY A 323 -3.91 -7.72 1.85
C GLY A 323 -4.41 -9.03 1.25
N ILE A 324 -3.54 -9.80 0.57
CA ILE A 324 -3.91 -11.09 -0.02
C ILE A 324 -4.41 -12.08 1.04
N LEU A 325 -3.70 -12.20 2.17
CA LEU A 325 -4.11 -13.11 3.25
C LEU A 325 -5.40 -12.64 3.94
N ALA A 326 -5.58 -11.33 4.11
CA ALA A 326 -6.81 -10.78 4.68
C ALA A 326 -8.01 -10.99 3.75
N ASP A 327 -7.86 -10.81 2.43
CA ASP A 327 -8.91 -11.10 1.46
C ASP A 327 -9.37 -12.56 1.54
N ARG A 328 -8.42 -13.51 1.61
CA ARG A 328 -8.74 -14.93 1.82
C ARG A 328 -9.49 -15.20 3.12
N LEU A 329 -9.11 -14.53 4.21
CA LEU A 329 -9.81 -14.62 5.50
C LEU A 329 -11.24 -14.04 5.47
N ILE A 330 -11.56 -13.18 4.50
CA ILE A 330 -12.91 -12.66 4.29
C ILE A 330 -13.72 -13.63 3.43
N GLU A 331 -13.14 -14.14 2.34
CA GLU A 331 -13.76 -15.12 1.44
C GLU A 331 -14.18 -16.40 2.18
N GLU A 332 -13.30 -16.94 3.03
CA GLU A 332 -13.56 -18.19 3.76
C GLU A 332 -14.48 -18.02 4.99
N SER A 333 -15.28 -16.95 5.04
CA SER A 333 -16.22 -16.66 6.14
C SER A 333 -15.58 -16.58 7.52
N GLY A 334 -14.28 -16.32 7.61
CA GLY A 334 -13.66 -15.81 8.82
C GLY A 334 -13.73 -16.70 10.04
N SER A 335 -13.90 -18.00 9.90
CA SER A 335 -13.91 -18.89 11.05
C SER A 335 -12.57 -18.79 11.77
N ASN A 336 -12.60 -18.69 13.11
CA ASN A 336 -11.38 -18.67 13.95
C ASN A 336 -10.44 -19.85 13.62
N THR A 337 -10.99 -20.93 13.05
CA THR A 337 -10.26 -22.09 12.53
C THR A 337 -9.33 -21.75 11.37
N THR A 338 -9.72 -20.91 10.41
CA THR A 338 -8.85 -20.50 9.29
C THR A 338 -7.66 -19.70 9.78
N ILE A 339 -7.90 -18.74 10.70
CA ILE A 339 -6.82 -17.95 11.30
C ILE A 339 -5.87 -18.84 12.12
N ALA A 340 -6.41 -19.82 12.85
CA ALA A 340 -5.60 -20.81 13.56
C ALA A 340 -4.79 -21.69 12.60
N SER A 341 -5.35 -22.06 11.44
CA SER A 341 -4.63 -22.79 10.38
C SER A 341 -3.47 -21.97 9.84
N ILE A 342 -3.71 -20.70 9.45
CA ILE A 342 -2.65 -19.80 8.97
C ILE A 342 -1.55 -19.67 10.02
N SER A 343 -1.92 -19.47 11.30
CA SER A 343 -0.94 -19.40 12.38
C SER A 343 -0.11 -20.68 12.50
N THR A 344 -0.75 -21.85 12.47
CA THR A 344 -0.08 -23.15 12.59
C THR A 344 0.85 -23.42 11.42
N GLU A 345 0.40 -23.12 10.20
CA GLU A 345 1.18 -23.26 8.97
C GLU A 345 2.37 -22.29 8.95
N MET A 346 2.18 -21.03 9.37
CA MET A 346 3.29 -20.07 9.47
C MET A 346 4.32 -20.51 10.52
N LYS A 347 3.89 -21.04 11.68
CA LYS A 347 4.82 -21.60 12.68
C LYS A 347 5.61 -22.79 12.11
N LYS A 348 4.95 -23.65 11.34
CA LYS A 348 5.62 -24.76 10.66
C LYS A 348 6.63 -24.23 9.63
N LEU A 349 6.25 -23.25 8.82
CA LEU A 349 7.13 -22.61 7.84
C LEU A 349 8.33 -21.96 8.53
N VAL A 350 8.16 -21.26 9.65
CA VAL A 350 9.31 -20.68 10.40
C VAL A 350 10.33 -21.75 10.77
N ARG A 351 9.88 -22.92 11.23
CA ARG A 351 10.76 -24.05 11.59
C ARG A 351 11.43 -24.68 10.37
N GLU A 352 10.73 -24.76 9.24
CA GLU A 352 11.28 -25.26 7.98
C GLU A 352 12.26 -24.27 7.33
N ILE A 353 12.03 -22.98 7.54
CA ILE A 353 12.82 -21.88 6.99
C ILE A 353 14.08 -21.63 7.83
N ASN A 354 14.22 -22.26 9.01
CA ASN A 354 15.28 -22.07 10.00
C ASN A 354 16.49 -21.36 9.40
N ILE A 355 16.43 -20.04 9.52
CA ILE A 355 17.40 -19.07 9.03
C ILE A 355 18.66 -19.43 9.80
N GLY A 356 19.61 -20.07 9.11
CA GLY A 356 20.66 -20.88 9.71
C GLY A 356 21.26 -20.27 10.96
N ASP A 357 20.99 -20.92 12.08
CA ASP A 357 21.98 -21.17 13.12
C ASP A 357 21.64 -22.54 13.69
N ASP A 358 22.60 -23.45 13.56
CA ASP A 358 22.56 -24.80 14.10
C ASP A 358 22.53 -24.74 15.64
N ASP A 359 21.98 -25.78 16.26
CA ASP A 359 21.89 -26.03 17.70
C ASP A 359 20.84 -25.25 18.53
N SER A 360 19.66 -25.84 18.65
CA SER A 360 18.93 -26.03 19.92
C SER A 360 18.64 -24.82 20.84
N ASN A 361 18.62 -23.58 20.34
CA ASN A 361 18.24 -22.43 21.16
C ASN A 361 16.71 -22.30 21.24
N THR A 362 16.17 -22.44 22.44
CA THR A 362 14.77 -22.13 22.77
C THR A 362 14.41 -20.68 22.45
N GLU A 363 15.39 -19.77 22.44
CA GLU A 363 15.19 -18.33 22.21
C GLU A 363 14.80 -17.99 20.75
N ASP A 364 15.34 -18.69 19.75
CA ASP A 364 15.01 -18.45 18.33
C ASP A 364 13.61 -18.94 17.98
N ASN A 365 13.18 -20.03 18.61
CA ASN A 365 11.82 -20.54 18.47
C ASN A 365 10.79 -19.61 19.12
N GLU A 366 11.11 -19.01 20.28
CA GLU A 366 10.26 -17.99 20.92
C GLU A 366 10.18 -16.71 20.09
N SER A 367 11.30 -16.30 19.48
CA SER A 367 11.35 -15.15 18.55
C SER A 367 10.47 -15.38 17.31
N GLY A 368 10.57 -16.57 16.71
CA GLY A 368 9.74 -16.98 15.58
C GLY A 368 8.24 -17.05 15.90
N ASP A 369 7.88 -17.64 17.04
CA ASP A 369 6.48 -17.71 17.48
C ASP A 369 5.91 -16.32 17.81
N SER A 370 6.71 -15.43 18.38
CA SER A 370 6.36 -14.03 18.63
C SER A 370 6.11 -13.26 17.32
N LEU A 371 6.96 -13.46 16.32
CA LEU A 371 6.78 -12.89 14.98
C LEU A 371 5.47 -13.36 14.34
N VAL A 372 5.18 -14.66 14.40
CA VAL A 372 3.91 -15.21 13.86
C VAL A 372 2.72 -14.64 14.63
N ALA A 373 2.79 -14.54 15.96
CA ALA A 373 1.71 -13.97 16.77
C ALA A 373 1.43 -12.51 16.40
N SER A 374 2.47 -11.70 16.17
CA SER A 374 2.37 -10.32 15.70
C SER A 374 1.66 -10.24 14.35
N ILE A 375 2.11 -11.02 13.36
CA ILE A 375 1.51 -11.08 12.01
C ILE A 375 0.04 -11.49 12.09
N VAL A 376 -0.29 -12.53 12.86
CA VAL A 376 -1.67 -13.01 13.01
C VAL A 376 -2.57 -11.96 13.66
N ASN A 377 -2.05 -11.20 14.64
CA ASN A 377 -2.79 -10.11 15.26
C ASN A 377 -3.09 -8.98 14.25
N GLU A 378 -2.10 -8.60 13.45
CA GLU A 378 -2.29 -7.60 12.39
C GLU A 378 -3.30 -8.06 11.34
N LEU A 379 -3.23 -9.32 10.89
CA LEU A 379 -4.19 -9.89 9.95
C LEU A 379 -5.61 -9.88 10.53
N LYS A 380 -5.80 -10.20 11.82
CA LYS A 380 -7.11 -10.10 12.50
C LYS A 380 -7.65 -8.67 12.46
N ILE A 381 -6.81 -7.68 12.78
CA ILE A 381 -7.18 -6.27 12.77
C ILE A 381 -7.54 -5.83 11.35
N LEU A 382 -6.69 -6.13 10.36
CA LEU A 382 -6.90 -5.77 8.95
C LEU A 382 -8.18 -6.40 8.39
N THR A 383 -8.37 -7.70 8.60
CA THR A 383 -9.60 -8.42 8.20
C THR A 383 -10.85 -7.78 8.79
N LYS A 384 -10.83 -7.40 10.07
CA LYS A 384 -11.95 -6.72 10.73
C LYS A 384 -12.20 -5.32 10.13
N ARG A 385 -11.16 -4.60 9.70
CA ARG A 385 -11.28 -3.29 9.06
C ARG A 385 -11.84 -3.39 7.64
N MET A 386 -11.41 -4.37 6.87
CA MET A 386 -11.86 -4.61 5.50
C MET A 386 -13.31 -5.09 5.43
N ARG A 387 -13.77 -5.94 6.37
CA ARG A 387 -15.19 -6.37 6.44
C ARG A 387 -16.20 -5.24 6.65
N ARG A 388 -15.75 -4.07 7.06
CA ARG A 388 -16.62 -2.89 7.24
C ARG A 388 -16.93 -2.20 5.92
N VAL A 389 -16.23 -2.56 4.86
CA VAL A 389 -16.24 -1.85 3.59
C VAL A 389 -16.78 -2.76 2.51
N SER A 390 -17.75 -2.28 1.74
CA SER A 390 -18.16 -2.93 0.49
C SER A 390 -17.44 -2.30 -0.68
N MET A 391 -17.06 -3.11 -1.67
CA MET A 391 -16.32 -2.68 -2.85
C MET A 391 -17.17 -2.85 -4.11
N SER A 392 -17.13 -1.86 -5.01
CA SER A 392 -17.74 -1.92 -6.34
C SER A 392 -16.76 -1.40 -7.39
N ARG A 393 -16.74 -2.02 -8.58
CA ARG A 393 -15.91 -1.58 -9.71
C ARG A 393 -16.78 -0.93 -10.76
N SER A 394 -16.27 0.14 -11.35
CA SER A 394 -16.89 0.81 -12.49
C SER A 394 -15.86 0.91 -13.60
N SER A 395 -15.93 -0.02 -14.55
CA SER A 395 -15.14 0.07 -15.78
C SER A 395 -15.83 1.04 -16.74
N SER A 396 -15.09 2.01 -17.26
CA SER A 396 -15.52 2.88 -18.36
C SER A 396 -15.55 2.10 -19.68
N THR A 397 -16.46 1.14 -19.79
CA THR A 397 -16.88 0.56 -21.07
C THR A 397 -18.34 0.92 -21.31
N SER A 398 -18.54 2.06 -21.99
CA SER A 398 -19.81 2.38 -22.62
C SER A 398 -20.09 1.39 -23.75
N SER A 399 -20.84 0.34 -23.46
CA SER A 399 -21.76 -0.22 -24.46
C SER A 399 -23.02 -0.71 -23.75
N GLY A 400 -24.13 -0.06 -24.07
CA GLY A 400 -25.41 -0.33 -23.46
C GLY A 400 -25.92 -1.72 -23.80
N LYS A 401 -26.46 -2.41 -22.79
CA LYS A 401 -27.85 -2.87 -22.75
C LYS A 401 -28.06 -3.60 -21.43
N SER A 402 -29.14 -3.23 -20.75
CA SER A 402 -29.73 -4.00 -19.67
C SER A 402 -30.00 -5.43 -20.11
N SER A 403 -29.54 -6.41 -19.33
CA SER A 403 -30.25 -7.68 -19.16
C SER A 403 -29.79 -8.37 -17.89
N THR A 404 -30.77 -8.60 -17.03
CA THR A 404 -30.81 -9.56 -15.94
C THR A 404 -30.46 -10.97 -16.45
N VAL A 405 -29.81 -11.81 -15.63
CA VAL A 405 -30.14 -13.23 -15.33
C VAL A 405 -28.91 -14.02 -14.84
N ALA A 406 -29.06 -14.51 -13.60
CA ALA A 406 -28.64 -15.79 -12.99
C ALA A 406 -27.28 -16.46 -13.24
N SER A 407 -26.70 -16.94 -12.13
CA SER A 407 -25.81 -18.11 -12.08
C SER A 407 -26.38 -19.31 -12.87
N PRO A 408 -25.52 -20.22 -13.35
CA PRO A 408 -25.31 -21.42 -12.54
C PRO A 408 -23.88 -22.00 -12.55
N CYS A 409 -23.67 -22.77 -11.49
CA CYS A 409 -22.67 -23.80 -11.26
C CYS A 409 -22.64 -24.86 -12.39
N ALA A 410 -21.45 -25.32 -12.82
CA ALA A 410 -21.16 -26.72 -13.18
C ALA A 410 -19.69 -26.90 -13.61
N SER A 411 -19.01 -27.85 -12.97
CA SER A 411 -17.77 -28.48 -13.46
C SER A 411 -18.01 -29.25 -14.76
N PRO A 412 -16.93 -29.57 -15.51
CA PRO A 412 -16.80 -30.97 -15.91
C PRO A 412 -15.37 -31.55 -15.77
N GLN A 413 -15.39 -32.86 -15.59
CA GLN A 413 -14.30 -33.81 -15.46
C GLN A 413 -13.51 -34.04 -16.76
N LEU A 414 -12.26 -34.52 -16.58
CA LEU A 414 -11.52 -35.54 -17.34
C LEU A 414 -11.84 -35.80 -18.83
N ALA A 415 -10.78 -35.71 -19.64
CA ALA A 415 -10.42 -36.72 -20.67
C ALA A 415 -8.88 -36.63 -20.85
N ARG A 416 -8.07 -37.61 -20.41
CA ARG A 416 -7.54 -38.73 -21.20
C ARG A 416 -7.38 -38.45 -22.70
N SER A 417 -6.13 -38.19 -23.09
CA SER A 417 -5.40 -38.88 -24.16
C SER A 417 -3.91 -38.68 -23.94
#